data_AF-A0A7X9IA31-F1
#
_entry.id   AF-A0A7X9IA31-F1
#
_cell.length_a   1.000
_cell.length_b   1.000
_cell.length_c   1.000
_cell.angle_alpha   90.00
_cell.angle_beta   90.00
_cell.angle_gamma   90.00
#
_symmetry.space_group_name_H-M   'P 1'
#
loop_
_entity.id
_entity.type
_entity.pdbx_description
1 polymer ?
#
loop_
_entity_poly.entity_id
_entity_poly.type
_entity_poly.pdbx_seq_one_letter_code
_entity_poly.pdbx_strand_id
1 'polypeptide(L)' 'MAFIGTRNRFNEFKEEFIRDTGLKSVEDNLELYTQYVTARFVDQNHRLLNDLNNQIQELYKVLKKV' A
#
# COMPACT_ATOMS: atom_id res chain seq x y z
N MET A 1 -6.05 -2.43 16.93
CA MET A 1 -4.63 -2.05 17.14
C MET A 1 -3.96 -2.02 15.78
N ALA A 2 -3.64 -0.84 15.25
CA ALA A 2 -2.91 -0.74 14.01
C ALA A 2 -1.48 -1.23 14.26
N PHE A 3 -1.22 -2.47 13.89
CA PHE A 3 0.12 -3.04 13.93
C PHE A 3 0.89 -2.40 12.77
N ILE A 4 1.54 -1.26 13.02
CA ILE A 4 2.60 -0.73 12.16
C ILE A 4 3.84 -1.63 12.37
N GLY A 5 3.66 -2.92 12.09
CA GLY A 5 4.77 -3.84 11.96
C GLY A 5 5.40 -3.56 10.61
N THR A 6 6.68 -3.22 10.62
CA THR A 6 7.59 -3.25 9.47
C THR A 6 7.81 -4.69 8.99
N ARG A 7 6.73 -5.45 8.78
CA ARG A 7 6.77 -6.69 8.00
C ARG A 7 7.39 -6.29 6.67
N ASN A 8 8.45 -6.97 6.27
CA ASN A 8 9.29 -6.54 5.15
C ASN A 8 8.50 -6.61 3.83
N ARG A 9 7.74 -5.54 3.53
CA ARG A 9 6.78 -5.45 2.41
C ARG A 9 7.43 -5.64 1.05
N PHE A 10 8.75 -5.43 0.95
CA PHE A 10 9.50 -5.70 -0.27
C PHE A 10 9.52 -7.18 -0.63
N ASN A 11 9.58 -8.08 0.37
CA ASN A 11 9.50 -9.51 0.10
C ASN A 11 8.08 -9.93 -0.32
N GLU A 12 7.06 -9.32 0.28
CA GLU A 12 5.66 -9.55 -0.10
C GLU A 12 5.43 -9.09 -1.54
N PHE A 13 5.86 -7.88 -1.93
CA PHE A 13 5.71 -7.40 -3.30
C PHE A 13 6.45 -8.24 -4.33
N LYS A 14 7.58 -8.84 -3.99
CA LYS A 14 8.28 -9.79 -4.86
C LYS A 14 7.42 -11.03 -5.15
N GLU A 15 6.83 -11.61 -4.12
CA GLU A 15 5.94 -12.77 -4.28
C GLU A 15 4.66 -12.42 -5.04
N GLU A 16 4.04 -11.28 -4.72
CA GLU A 16 2.86 -10.78 -5.43
C GLU A 16 3.17 -10.48 -6.89
N PHE A 17 4.32 -9.88 -7.19
CA PHE A 17 4.75 -9.61 -8.55
C PHE A 17 4.89 -10.89 -9.38
N ILE A 18 5.60 -11.88 -8.85
CA ILE A 18 5.78 -13.18 -9.53
C ILE A 18 4.42 -13.84 -9.79
N ARG A 19 3.53 -13.82 -8.79
CA ARG A 19 2.17 -14.37 -8.91
C ARG A 19 1.33 -13.62 -9.95
N ASP A 20 1.34 -12.30 -9.93
CA ASP A 20 0.44 -11.47 -10.76
C ASP A 20 0.94 -11.36 -12.22
N THR A 21 2.26 -11.46 -12.45
CA THR A 21 2.86 -11.34 -13.79
C THR A 21 3.18 -12.69 -14.44
N GLY A 22 3.29 -13.76 -13.64
CA GLY A 22 3.70 -15.09 -14.11
C GLY A 22 5.20 -15.20 -14.43
N LEU A 23 6.01 -14.17 -14.13
CA LEU A 23 7.46 -14.20 -14.29
C LEU A 23 8.10 -15.11 -13.24
N LYS A 24 9.21 -15.78 -13.59
CA LYS A 24 9.88 -16.74 -12.69
C LYS A 24 10.77 -16.03 -11.68
N SER A 25 11.34 -14.89 -12.07
CA SER A 25 12.10 -14.01 -11.19
C SER A 25 11.80 -12.54 -11.46
N VAL A 26 12.05 -11.73 -10.46
CA VAL A 26 12.11 -10.26 -10.57
C VAL A 26 13.26 -9.82 -11.48
N GLU A 27 14.36 -10.59 -11.51
CA GLU A 27 15.51 -10.29 -12.37
C GLU A 27 15.16 -10.37 -13.87
N ASP A 28 14.13 -11.15 -14.24
CA ASP A 28 13.69 -11.30 -15.63
C ASP A 28 13.17 -9.96 -16.20
N ASN A 29 12.63 -9.08 -15.35
CA ASN A 29 12.18 -7.74 -15.73
C ASN A 29 12.16 -6.78 -14.54
N LEU A 30 13.34 -6.27 -14.18
CA LEU A 30 13.53 -5.33 -13.07
C LEU A 30 12.81 -3.99 -13.26
N GLU A 31 12.66 -3.53 -14.50
CA GLU A 31 11.95 -2.30 -14.81
C GLU A 31 10.46 -2.44 -14.48
N LEU A 32 9.84 -3.53 -14.94
CA LEU A 32 8.43 -3.83 -14.64
C LEU A 32 8.21 -4.03 -13.13
N TYR A 33 9.15 -4.71 -12.45
CA TYR A 33 9.07 -4.85 -11.00
C TYR A 33 9.11 -3.50 -10.28
N THR A 34 9.99 -2.59 -10.71
CA THR A 34 10.08 -1.25 -10.14
C THR A 34 8.76 -0.49 -10.30
N GLN A 35 8.20 -0.50 -11.52
CA GLN A 35 6.90 0.12 -11.80
C GLN A 35 5.77 -0.50 -10.96
N TYR A 36 5.75 -1.83 -10.83
CA TYR A 36 4.78 -2.56 -10.02
C TYR A 36 4.84 -2.16 -8.54
N VAL A 37 6.05 -2.16 -7.95
CA VAL A 37 6.26 -1.78 -6.55
C VAL A 37 5.85 -0.32 -6.31
N THR A 38 6.24 0.60 -7.19
CA THR A 38 5.83 2.01 -7.10
C THR A 38 4.31 2.14 -7.14
N ALA A 39 3.63 1.48 -8.09
CA ALA A 39 2.18 1.52 -8.19
C ALA A 39 1.49 0.97 -6.94
N ARG A 40 1.96 -0.15 -6.40
CA ARG A 40 1.43 -0.75 -5.16
C ARG A 40 1.60 0.17 -3.95
N PHE A 41 2.77 0.80 -3.80
CA PHE A 41 2.99 1.78 -2.74
C PHE A 41 2.08 3.00 -2.87
N VAL A 42 1.91 3.54 -4.08
CA VAL A 42 1.04 4.69 -4.33
C VAL A 42 -0.41 4.37 -3.99
N ASP A 43 -0.93 3.22 -4.44
CA ASP A 43 -2.29 2.78 -4.14
C ASP A 43 -2.51 2.59 -2.63
N GLN A 44 -1.59 1.91 -1.94
CA GLN A 44 -1.67 1.73 -0.48
C GLN A 44 -1.66 3.07 0.26
N ASN A 45 -0.78 4.00 -0.12
CA ASN A 45 -0.71 5.31 0.48
C ASN A 45 -1.98 6.12 0.22
N HIS A 46 -2.52 6.05 -0.99
CA HIS A 46 -3.76 6.74 -1.33
C HIS A 46 -4.94 6.23 -0.49
N ARG A 47 -5.06 4.91 -0.31
CA ARG A 47 -6.08 4.30 0.55
C ARG A 47 -5.92 4.74 2.01
N LEU A 48 -4.69 4.74 2.53
CA LEU A 48 -4.42 5.18 3.90
C LEU A 48 -4.77 6.65 4.11
N LEU A 49 -4.39 7.52 3.17
CA LEU A 49 -4.71 8.95 3.24
C LEU A 49 -6.22 9.19 3.18
N ASN A 50 -6.94 8.46 2.35
CA ASN A 50 -8.40 8.54 2.29
C ASN A 50 -9.06 8.09 3.59
N ASP A 51 -8.58 7.00 4.19
CA ASP A 51 -9.08 6.53 5.49
C ASP A 51 -8.82 7.54 6.61
N LEU A 52 -7.61 8.10 6.67
CA LEU A 52 -7.26 9.16 7.61
C LEU A 52 -8.12 10.41 7.40
N ASN A 53 -8.34 10.83 6.16
CA ASN A 53 -9.20 11.97 5.86
C ASN A 53 -10.64 11.72 6.32
N ASN A 54 -11.17 10.51 6.09
CA ASN A 54 -12.51 10.14 6.56
C ASN A 54 -12.59 10.17 8.09
N GLN A 55 -11.59 9.62 8.80
CA GLN A 55 -11.53 9.66 10.26
C GLN A 55 -11.47 11.11 10.79
N ILE A 56 -10.70 11.97 10.14
CA ILE A 56 -10.62 13.40 10.47
C ILE A 56 -11.99 14.08 10.28
N GLN A 57 -12.70 13.81 9.18
CA GLN A 57 -14.04 14.36 8.95
C GLN A 57 -15.05 13.90 10.01
N GLU A 58 -15.02 12.62 10.41
CA GLU A 58 -15.87 12.12 11.48
C GLU A 58 -15.54 12.78 12.83
N LEU A 59 -14.26 12.95 13.17
CA LEU A 59 -13.84 13.67 14.37
C LEU A 59 -14.33 15.12 14.36
N TYR A 60 -14.24 15.82 13.23
CA TYR A 60 -14.77 17.18 13.09
C TYR A 60 -16.28 17.24 13.29
N LYS A 61 -17.05 16.26 12.81
CA LYS A 61 -18.50 16.19 13.04
C LYS A 61 -18.83 16.01 14.52
N VAL A 62 -18.07 15.19 15.24
CA VAL A 62 -18.24 15.00 16.68
C VAL A 62 -17.92 16.30 17.43
N LEU A 63 -16.79 16.94 17.12
CA LEU A 63 -16.36 18.18 17.78
C LEU A 63 -17.33 19.35 17.55
N LYS A 64 -17.97 19.45 16.38
CA LYS A 64 -18.98 20.49 16.09
C LYS A 64 -20.33 20.27 16.76
N LYS A 65 -20.60 19.05 17.26
CA LYS A 65 -21.86 18.72 17.97
C LYS A 65 -21.76 18.98 19.48
N VAL A 66 -20.55 19.21 20.00
CA VAL A 66 -20.27 19.66 21.37
C VAL A 66 -20.15 21.18 21.37
#